data_AF-A0A7C7I440-F1
#
_entry.id   AF-A0A7C7I440-F1
#
_cell.length_a   1.000
_cell.length_b   1.000
_cell.length_c   1.000
_cell.angle_alpha   90.00
_cell.angle_beta   90.00
_cell.angle_gamma   90.00
#
_symmetry.space_group_name_H-M   'P 1'
#
loop_
_entity.id
_entity.type
_entity.pdbx_description
1 polymer ?
#
loop_
_entity_poly.entity_id
_entity_poly.type
_entity_poly.pdbx_seq_one_letter_code
_entity_poly.pdbx_strand_id
1 'polypeptide(L)'
;MDLKEQIISVLQQCYDPELPVDLWNLGLIYEIGLQEDGKDNTDVNITMSLTTPGCGMGQQMANDIKEKVSGLQGVENVSVEVTFDPPWNPEMMTDEARSKLGFNPTPVPKNEPKIKTEWE
;
A
#
# COMPACT_ATOMS: atom_id res chain seq x y z
N MET A 1 -6.42 6.73 18.12
CA MET A 1 -6.37 6.21 16.74
C MET A 1 -5.31 7.02 16.06
N ASP A 2 -4.15 6.40 15.89
CA ASP A 2 -3.02 7.00 15.22
C ASP A 2 -3.38 7.24 13.75
N LEU A 3 -2.86 8.31 13.15
CA LEU A 3 -3.11 8.62 11.74
C LEU A 3 -2.72 7.44 10.83
N LYS A 4 -1.63 6.74 11.20
CA LYS A 4 -1.18 5.51 10.53
C LYS A 4 -2.26 4.43 10.50
N GLU A 5 -2.96 4.20 11.60
CA GLU A 5 -4.03 3.18 11.66
C GLU A 5 -5.21 3.56 10.75
N GLN A 6 -5.55 4.84 10.67
CA GLN A 6 -6.59 5.34 9.78
C GLN A 6 -6.20 5.12 8.31
N ILE A 7 -4.96 5.40 7.94
CA ILE A 7 -4.44 5.15 6.59
C ILE A 7 -4.49 3.66 6.26
N ILE A 8 -4.05 2.79 7.18
CA ILE A 8 -4.14 1.33 7.00
C ILE A 8 -5.60 0.90 6.78
N SER A 9 -6.54 1.44 7.57
CA SER A 9 -7.95 1.14 7.40
C SER A 9 -8.51 1.60 6.05
N VAL A 10 -8.05 2.74 5.52
CA VAL A 10 -8.41 3.21 4.18
C VAL A 10 -7.85 2.26 3.12
N LEU A 11 -6.58 1.85 3.24
CA LEU A 11 -5.93 0.93 2.32
C LEU A 11 -6.61 -0.45 2.30
N GLN A 12 -7.13 -0.91 3.43
CA GLN A 12 -7.95 -2.14 3.54
C GLN A 12 -9.33 -2.01 2.88
N GLN A 13 -9.82 -0.79 2.65
CA GLN A 13 -11.08 -0.53 1.93
C GLN A 13 -10.88 -0.31 0.42
N CYS A 14 -9.63 -0.11 -0.02
CA CYS A 14 -9.30 -0.08 -1.44
C CYS A 14 -9.05 -1.50 -1.91
N TYR A 15 -9.90 -1.96 -2.84
CA TYR A 15 -9.84 -3.29 -3.43
C TYR A 15 -9.30 -3.19 -4.85
N ASP A 16 -8.55 -4.21 -5.25
CA ASP A 16 -8.17 -4.36 -6.64
C ASP A 16 -9.43 -4.73 -7.47
N PRO A 17 -9.69 -4.06 -8.61
CA PRO A 17 -10.84 -4.35 -9.46
C PRO A 17 -10.71 -5.68 -10.23
N GLU A 18 -9.51 -6.25 -10.34
CA GLU A 18 -9.25 -7.54 -10.97
C GLU A 18 -9.27 -8.68 -9.94
N LEU A 19 -8.84 -8.42 -8.69
CA LEU A 19 -8.76 -9.39 -7.60
C LEU A 19 -9.62 -8.98 -6.38
N PRO A 20 -10.45 -9.88 -5.80
CA PRO A 20 -11.33 -9.56 -4.67
C PRO A 20 -10.59 -9.48 -3.31
N VAL A 21 -9.44 -8.79 -3.29
CA VAL A 21 -8.55 -8.60 -2.14
C VAL A 21 -8.16 -7.13 -2.06
N ASP A 22 -7.99 -6.64 -0.84
CA ASP A 22 -7.57 -5.26 -0.58
C ASP A 22 -6.07 -5.05 -0.80
N LEU A 23 -5.67 -3.82 -1.12
CA LEU A 23 -4.29 -3.46 -1.45
C LEU A 23 -3.31 -3.73 -0.30
N TRP A 24 -3.78 -3.60 0.94
CA TRP A 24 -3.00 -3.88 2.14
C TRP A 24 -2.67 -5.37 2.26
N ASN A 25 -3.68 -6.25 2.20
CA ASN A 25 -3.49 -7.69 2.27
C ASN A 25 -2.82 -8.28 1.03
N LEU A 26 -2.97 -7.64 -0.13
CA LEU A 26 -2.21 -7.96 -1.35
C LEU A 26 -0.71 -7.67 -1.19
N GLY A 27 -0.30 -6.88 -0.19
CA GLY A 27 1.11 -6.49 -0.02
C GLY A 27 1.61 -5.57 -1.13
N LEU A 28 0.71 -4.77 -1.72
CA LEU A 28 1.06 -3.79 -2.75
C LEU A 28 1.66 -2.52 -2.15
N ILE A 29 1.47 -2.30 -0.84
CA ILE A 29 2.01 -1.15 -0.12
C ILE A 29 3.39 -1.49 0.42
N TYR A 30 4.42 -0.76 -0.03
CA TYR A 30 5.81 -0.98 0.37
C TYR A 30 6.20 -0.12 1.55
N GLU A 31 5.79 1.16 1.53
CA GLU A 31 6.16 2.11 2.56
C GLU A 31 5.04 3.13 2.81
N ILE A 32 4.90 3.52 4.08
CA ILE A 32 4.03 4.61 4.52
C ILE A 32 4.88 5.54 5.37
N GLY A 33 5.28 6.67 4.79
CA GLY A 33 5.95 7.77 5.45
C GLY A 33 4.92 8.79 5.95
N LEU A 34 5.05 9.19 7.21
CA LEU A 34 4.32 10.31 7.80
C LEU A 34 5.35 11.38 8.15
N GLN A 35 5.21 12.56 7.58
CA GLN A 35 6.07 13.71 7.82
C GLN A 35 5.24 14.80 8.49
N GLU A 36 5.56 15.14 9.72
CA GLU A 36 4.85 16.18 10.46
C GLU A 36 5.43 17.56 10.08
N ASP A 37 4.69 18.36 9.31
CA ASP A 37 5.06 19.75 8.97
C ASP A 37 4.37 20.69 9.96
N GLY A 38 4.90 20.76 11.18
CA GLY A 38 4.37 21.61 12.25
C GLY A 38 3.42 20.91 13.22
N LYS A 39 2.48 21.67 13.81
CA LYS A 39 1.74 21.24 15.02
C LYS A 39 0.46 20.44 14.72
N ASP A 40 -0.08 20.55 13.51
CA ASP A 40 -1.37 19.95 13.13
C ASP A 40 -1.43 19.44 11.68
N ASN A 41 -0.36 19.63 10.89
CA ASN A 41 -0.32 19.27 9.48
C ASN A 41 0.66 18.10 9.26
N THR A 42 0.14 17.00 8.71
CA THR A 42 0.95 15.83 8.38
C THR A 42 0.92 15.57 6.87
N ASP A 43 2.09 15.53 6.26
CA ASP A 43 2.31 15.05 4.91
C ASP A 43 2.41 13.52 4.91
N VAL A 44 1.58 12.87 4.11
CA VAL A 44 1.53 11.42 3.99
C VAL A 44 2.13 11.01 2.66
N ASN A 45 3.20 10.21 2.72
CA ASN A 45 3.87 9.64 1.55
C ASN A 45 3.63 8.13 1.54
N ILE A 46 2.97 7.62 0.50
CA ILE A 46 2.68 6.19 0.36
C ILE A 46 3.38 5.70 -0.89
N THR A 47 4.25 4.70 -0.74
CA THR A 47 4.88 4.02 -1.86
C THR A 47 4.20 2.68 -2.07
N MET A 48 3.63 2.49 -3.25
CA MET A 48 2.96 1.24 -3.63
C MET A 48 3.45 0.72 -4.97
N SER A 49 3.18 -0.55 -5.23
CA SER A 49 3.44 -1.19 -6.51
C SER A 49 2.14 -1.67 -7.15
N LEU A 50 2.26 -2.16 -8.38
CA LEU A 50 1.14 -2.69 -9.15
C LEU A 50 1.44 -4.11 -9.57
N THR A 51 0.38 -4.91 -9.66
CA THR A 51 0.43 -6.28 -10.16
C THR A 51 0.86 -6.35 -11.63
N THR A 52 0.58 -5.30 -12.42
CA THR A 52 0.92 -5.24 -13.85
C THR A 52 1.52 -3.88 -14.24
N PRO A 53 2.70 -3.86 -14.92
CA PRO A 53 3.27 -2.63 -15.45
C PRO A 53 2.44 -2.07 -16.61
N GLY A 54 2.19 -0.76 -16.58
CA GLY A 54 1.61 -0.03 -17.73
C GLY A 54 0.09 -0.01 -17.82
N CYS A 55 -0.64 -0.43 -16.79
CA CYS A 55 -2.10 -0.28 -16.78
C CYS A 55 -2.48 1.05 -16.10
N GLY A 56 -3.21 1.93 -16.80
CA GLY A 56 -3.68 3.22 -16.26
C GLY A 56 -4.53 3.08 -14.98
N MET A 57 -5.02 1.87 -14.69
CA MET A 57 -5.72 1.52 -13.46
C MET A 57 -4.90 1.77 -12.20
N GLY A 58 -3.57 1.61 -12.24
CA GLY A 58 -2.76 1.82 -11.05
C GLY A 58 -2.65 3.28 -10.62
N GLN A 59 -2.62 4.20 -11.59
CA GLN A 59 -2.73 5.64 -11.28
C GLN A 59 -4.11 6.00 -10.74
N GLN A 60 -5.16 5.33 -11.24
CA GLN A 60 -6.51 5.52 -10.72
C GLN A 60 -6.64 5.03 -9.27
N MET A 61 -6.07 3.88 -8.94
CA MET A 61 -5.98 3.40 -7.55
C MET A 61 -5.17 4.35 -6.68
N ALA A 62 -4.02 4.82 -7.18
CA ALA A 62 -3.18 5.79 -6.46
C ALA A 62 -3.98 7.05 -6.12
N ASN A 63 -4.76 7.54 -7.07
CA ASN A 63 -5.60 8.71 -6.90
C ASN A 63 -6.75 8.46 -5.91
N ASP A 64 -7.40 7.30 -5.98
CA ASP A 64 -8.47 6.92 -5.04
C ASP A 64 -7.94 6.85 -3.59
N ILE A 65 -6.78 6.22 -3.38
CA ILE A 65 -6.10 6.21 -2.08
C ILE A 65 -5.77 7.63 -1.65
N LYS A 66 -5.19 8.43 -2.54
CA LYS A 66 -4.83 9.82 -2.27
C LYS A 66 -6.04 10.62 -1.79
N GLU A 67 -7.16 10.53 -2.50
CA GLU A 67 -8.40 11.24 -2.17
C GLU A 67 -8.97 10.79 -0.82
N LYS A 68 -9.01 9.47 -0.57
CA LYS A 68 -9.51 8.93 0.71
C LYS A 68 -8.62 9.32 1.90
N VAL A 69 -7.30 9.23 1.75
CA VAL A 69 -6.33 9.61 2.79
C VAL A 69 -6.34 11.11 3.02
N SER A 70 -6.49 11.91 1.96
CA SER A 70 -6.58 13.38 2.06
C SER A 70 -7.84 13.83 2.80
N GLY A 71 -8.87 12.98 2.91
CA GLY A 71 -10.06 13.26 3.71
C GLY A 71 -9.89 12.98 5.21
N LEU A 72 -8.75 12.42 5.65
CA LEU A 72 -8.50 12.15 7.05
C LEU A 72 -8.12 13.43 7.81
N GLN A 73 -8.59 13.54 9.05
CA GLN A 73 -8.29 14.69 9.90
C GLN A 73 -6.81 14.67 10.32
N GLY A 74 -6.09 15.77 10.08
CA GLY A 74 -4.65 15.91 10.37
C GLY A 74 -3.74 15.63 9.18
N VAL A 75 -4.30 15.27 8.02
CA VAL A 75 -3.57 15.16 6.76
C VAL A 75 -3.66 16.48 6.00
N GLU A 76 -2.51 17.09 5.71
CA GLU A 76 -2.47 18.28 4.87
C GLU A 76 -2.22 17.92 3.41
N ASN A 77 -1.29 17.00 3.17
CA ASN A 77 -0.88 16.64 1.83
C ASN A 77 -0.67 15.12 1.71
N VAL A 78 -0.99 14.59 0.54
CA VAL A 78 -0.87 13.15 0.26
C VAL A 78 -0.17 12.95 -1.07
N SER A 79 0.93 12.21 -1.03
CA SER A 79 1.68 11.79 -2.18
C SER A 79 1.67 10.27 -2.25
N VAL A 80 1.10 9.74 -3.33
CA VAL A 80 1.13 8.30 -3.61
C VAL A 80 2.06 8.08 -4.78
N GLU A 81 3.17 7.39 -4.52
CA GLU A 81 4.17 7.06 -5.52
C GLU A 81 4.03 5.60 -5.93
N VAL A 82 3.96 5.38 -7.24
CA VAL A 82 3.86 4.04 -7.81
C VAL A 82 5.23 3.62 -8.31
N THR A 83 5.83 2.62 -7.66
CA THR A 83 7.09 2.01 -8.08
C THR A 83 6.86 0.61 -8.63
N PHE A 84 7.64 0.25 -9.65
CA PHE A 84 7.69 -1.11 -10.19
C PHE A 84 9.00 -1.82 -9.83
N ASP A 85 9.88 -1.14 -9.10
CA ASP A 85 11.15 -1.67 -8.62
C ASP A 85 11.17 -1.60 -7.08
N PRO A 86 11.20 -2.74 -6.37
CA PRO A 86 11.15 -4.11 -6.89
C PRO A 86 9.76 -4.50 -7.43
N PRO A 87 9.67 -5.47 -8.38
CA PRO A 87 8.39 -5.93 -8.91
C PRO A 87 7.58 -6.63 -7.81
N TRP A 88 6.29 -6.32 -7.75
CA TRP A 88 5.38 -6.98 -6.82
C TRP A 88 5.34 -8.48 -7.07
N ASN A 89 5.32 -9.26 -5.99
CA ASN A 89 5.20 -10.71 -6.06
C ASN A 89 4.01 -11.18 -5.20
N PRO A 90 3.29 -12.23 -5.63
CA PRO A 90 2.20 -12.84 -4.86
C PRO A 90 2.65 -13.40 -3.50
N GLU A 91 3.96 -13.57 -3.30
CA GLU A 91 4.54 -13.92 -2.00
C GLU A 91 4.48 -12.77 -0.98
N MET A 92 4.26 -11.53 -1.40
CA MET A 92 4.10 -10.40 -0.50
C MET A 92 2.70 -10.35 0.13
N MET A 93 1.76 -11.14 -0.40
CA MET A 93 0.40 -11.26 0.13
C MET A 93 0.39 -11.92 1.50
N THR A 94 -0.53 -11.46 2.36
CA THR A 94 -0.84 -12.10 3.65
C THR A 94 -1.44 -13.49 3.44
N ASP A 95 -1.33 -14.35 4.47
CA ASP A 95 -1.88 -15.71 4.43
C ASP A 95 -3.39 -15.73 4.13
N GLU A 96 -4.11 -14.73 4.65
CA GLU A 96 -5.54 -14.53 4.38
C GLU A 96 -5.84 -14.23 2.90
N ALA A 97 -5.05 -13.33 2.28
CA ALA A 97 -5.18 -13.01 0.86
C ALA A 97 -4.87 -14.23 -0.03
N ARG A 98 -3.81 -14.98 0.30
CA ARG A 98 -3.42 -16.20 -0.43
C ARG A 98 -4.52 -17.26 -0.37
N SER A 99 -5.11 -17.46 0.80
CA SER A 99 -6.24 -18.37 1.00
C SER A 99 -7.47 -17.94 0.20
N LYS A 100 -7.79 -16.65 0.18
CA LYS A 100 -8.91 -16.11 -0.62
C LYS A 100 -8.73 -16.30 -2.13
N LEU A 101 -7.50 -16.17 -2.62
CA LEU A 101 -7.19 -16.32 -4.04
C LEU A 101 -6.91 -17.77 -4.47
N GLY A 102 -6.91 -18.72 -3.54
CA GLY A 102 -6.66 -20.14 -3.84
C GLY A 102 -5.22 -20.43 -4.28
N PHE A 103 -4.25 -19.60 -3.89
CA PHE A 103 -2.84 -19.79 -4.24
C PHE A 103 -2.25 -20.96 -3.45
N ASN A 104 -2.18 -22.14 -4.06
CA ASN A 104 -1.42 -23.28 -3.53
C ASN A 104 0.09 -22.99 -3.70
N PRO A 105 0.93 -23.02 -2.65
CA PRO A 105 2.29 -22.52 -2.72
C PRO A 105 3.14 -23.42 -3.62
N THR A 106 3.65 -22.86 -4.73
CA THR A 106 4.88 -23.39 -5.32
C THR A 106 6.02 -22.56 -4.74
N PRO A 107 7.01 -23.17 -4.08
CA PRO A 107 8.08 -22.43 -3.42
C PRO A 107 8.97 -21.77 -4.46
N VAL A 108 8.94 -20.44 -4.51
CA VAL A 108 9.98 -19.62 -5.13
C VAL A 108 10.73 -18.87 -4.02
N PRO A 109 12.03 -18.59 -4.19
CA PRO A 109 12.91 -18.24 -3.08
C PRO A 109 12.63 -16.83 -2.56
N LYS A 110 12.31 -16.77 -1.26
CA LYS A 110 12.24 -15.57 -0.42
C LYS A 110 13.41 -14.63 -0.68
N ASN A 111 13.16 -13.55 -1.42
CA ASN A 111 14.02 -12.38 -1.38
C ASN A 111 13.22 -11.28 -0.69
N GLU A 112 13.26 -11.29 0.64
CA GLU A 112 12.66 -10.29 1.52
C GLU A 112 13.07 -8.87 1.07
N PRO A 113 12.13 -7.99 0.66
CA PRO A 113 12.41 -6.58 0.71
C PRO A 113 12.51 -6.22 2.20
N LYS A 114 13.74 -5.95 2.64
CA LYS A 114 14.01 -5.38 3.97
C LYS A 114 13.21 -4.09 4.09
N ILE A 115 12.05 -4.16 4.73
CA ILE A 115 11.33 -3.01 5.24
C ILE A 115 12.29 -2.36 6.23
N LYS A 116 12.87 -1.22 5.83
CA LYS A 116 13.81 -0.46 6.66
C LYS A 116 13.00 0.31 7.69
N THR A 117 12.47 -0.39 8.69
CA THR A 117 12.18 0.22 9.98
C THR A 117 13.47 0.27 10.77
N GLU A 118 14.35 1.21 10.46
CA GLU A 118 15.51 1.52 11.29
C GLU A 118 15.51 3.02 11.54
N TRP A 119 15.00 3.38 12.72
CA TRP A 119 15.18 4.70 13.34
C TRP A 119 16.05 4.46 14.57
N GLU A 120 17.33 4.81 14.48
CA GLU A 120 18.20 5.09 15.63
C GLU A 120 19.06 6.32 15.32
#